data_AF-A0A7X0KSE7-F1
#
_entry.id   AF-A0A7X0KSE7-F1
#
_cell.length_a   1.000
_cell.length_b   1.000
_cell.length_c   1.000
_cell.angle_alpha   90.00
_cell.angle_beta   90.00
_cell.angle_gamma   90.00
#
_symmetry.space_group_name_H-M   'P 1'
#
loop_
_entity.id
_entity.type
_entity.pdbx_description
1 polymer ?
#
loop_
_entity_poly.entity_id
_entity_poly.type
_entity_poly.pdbx_seq_one_letter_code
_entity_poly.pdbx_strand_id
1 'polypeptide(L)'
;MSADPALTARLLPLLAEAPDGVALARVCKRLDVRMSVLLRTLAWLGDAELAGQAGPGWVRVQRAGEREVAVLTAAGRAQLRQ
;
A
#
# COMPACT_ATOMS: atom_id res chain seq x y z
N MET A 1 12.93 4.10 -9.98
CA MET A 1 12.64 5.19 -9.02
C MET A 1 11.72 4.58 -7.96
N SER A 2 12.25 4.20 -6.80
CA SER A 2 11.54 3.41 -5.77
C SER A 2 10.36 4.18 -5.14
N ALA A 3 9.49 3.47 -4.40
CA ALA A 3 8.58 4.09 -3.43
C ALA A 3 9.37 4.95 -2.42
N ASP A 4 8.74 6.04 -1.96
CA ASP A 4 9.27 6.87 -0.88
C ASP A 4 9.37 6.04 0.42
N PRO A 5 10.58 5.85 1.00
CA PRO A 5 10.77 5.05 2.19
C PRO A 5 10.01 5.59 3.42
N ALA A 6 9.92 6.91 3.58
CA ALA A 6 9.26 7.53 4.73
C ALA A 6 7.74 7.33 4.65
N LEU A 7 7.17 7.47 3.46
CA LEU A 7 5.75 7.17 3.25
C LEU A 7 5.46 5.67 3.43
N THR A 8 6.34 4.80 2.95
CA THR A 8 6.22 3.34 3.10
C THR A 8 6.22 2.93 4.58
N ALA A 9 7.14 3.47 5.38
CA ALA A 9 7.25 3.20 6.81
C ALA A 9 6.01 3.61 7.60
N ARG A 10 5.25 4.62 7.13
CA ARG A 10 3.97 5.04 7.73
C ARG A 10 2.77 4.26 7.18
N LEU A 11 2.82 3.87 5.90
CA LEU A 11 1.73 3.17 5.22
C LEU A 11 1.57 1.73 5.74
N LEU A 12 2.65 0.96 5.86
CA LEU A 12 2.55 -0.46 6.22
C LEU A 12 1.92 -0.67 7.61
N PRO A 13 2.33 0.04 8.69
CA PRO A 13 1.68 -0.10 10.00
C PRO A 13 0.21 0.31 9.96
N LEU A 14 -0.12 1.39 9.24
CA LEU A 14 -1.50 1.85 9.10
C LEU A 14 -2.41 0.80 8.45
N LEU A 15 -1.90 0.04 7.48
CA LEU A 15 -2.65 -1.06 6.88
C LEU A 15 -2.67 -2.31 7.78
N ALA A 16 -1.65 -2.52 8.62
CA ALA A 16 -1.60 -3.63 9.56
C ALA A 16 -2.70 -3.54 10.64
N GLU A 17 -3.11 -2.33 11.02
CA GLU A 17 -4.22 -2.07 11.95
C GLU A 17 -5.60 -2.47 11.39
N ALA A 18 -5.73 -2.67 10.08
CA ALA A 18 -6.99 -2.94 9.41
C ALA A 18 -6.88 -4.16 8.47
N PRO A 19 -7.11 -5.39 8.99
CA PRO A 19 -6.98 -6.63 8.22
C PRO A 19 -7.86 -6.67 6.95
N ASP A 20 -9.05 -6.07 7.01
CA ASP A 20 -9.99 -5.99 5.88
C ASP A 20 -9.63 -4.91 4.84
N GLY A 21 -8.56 -4.15 5.11
CA GLY A 21 -8.09 -3.05 4.28
C GLY A 21 -8.62 -1.68 4.65
N VAL A 22 -7.94 -0.65 4.12
CA VAL A 22 -8.27 0.76 4.35
C VAL A 22 -8.62 1.40 3.03
N ALA A 23 -9.75 2.11 2.98
CA ALA A 23 -10.17 2.86 1.79
C ALA A 23 -9.09 3.87 1.37
N LEU A 24 -8.78 3.96 0.07
CA LEU A 24 -7.68 4.80 -0.42
C LEU A 24 -7.80 6.27 -0.02
N ALA A 25 -9.01 6.81 -0.05
CA ALA A 25 -9.30 8.17 0.42
C ALA A 25 -8.96 8.37 1.91
N ARG A 26 -9.21 7.34 2.74
CA ARG A 26 -8.88 7.37 4.17
C ARG A 26 -7.37 7.27 4.41
N VAL A 27 -6.65 6.49 3.59
CA VAL A 27 -5.18 6.44 3.62
C VAL A 27 -4.60 7.82 3.30
N CYS A 28 -5.05 8.45 2.20
CA CYS A 28 -4.64 9.82 1.83
C CYS A 28 -4.84 10.81 2.98
N LYS A 29 -6.02 10.77 3.60
CA LYS A 29 -6.36 11.63 4.75
C LYS A 29 -5.47 11.38 5.97
N ARG A 30 -5.20 10.12 6.32
CA ARG A 30 -4.40 9.78 7.51
C ARG A 30 -2.91 10.06 7.34
N LEU A 31 -2.39 9.89 6.14
CA LEU A 31 -0.96 10.08 5.84
C LEU A 31 -0.63 11.50 5.38
N ASP A 32 -1.65 12.32 5.14
CA ASP A 32 -1.58 13.67 4.59
C ASP A 32 -0.87 13.70 3.23
N VAL A 33 -1.34 12.85 2.31
CA VAL A 33 -0.78 12.73 0.95
C VAL A 33 -1.85 12.83 -0.13
N ARG A 34 -1.44 13.27 -1.31
CA ARG A 34 -2.31 13.31 -2.50
C ARG A 34 -2.56 11.89 -3.04
N MET A 35 -3.73 11.68 -3.66
CA MET A 35 -4.11 10.39 -4.26
C MET A 35 -3.07 9.88 -5.27
N SER A 36 -2.54 10.75 -6.13
CA SER A 36 -1.53 10.36 -7.12
C SER A 36 -0.22 9.87 -6.49
N VAL A 37 0.18 10.44 -5.35
CA VAL A 37 1.35 10.00 -4.58
C VAL A 37 1.09 8.65 -3.95
N LEU A 38 -0.11 8.45 -3.37
CA LEU A 38 -0.51 7.17 -2.83
C LEU A 38 -0.54 6.08 -3.91
N LEU A 39 -1.22 6.30 -5.03
CA LEU A 39 -1.33 5.33 -6.12
C LEU A 39 0.04 4.94 -6.69
N ARG A 40 0.94 5.91 -6.87
CA ARG A 40 2.32 5.62 -7.30
C ARG A 40 3.05 4.76 -6.28
N THR A 41 2.91 5.06 -5.00
CA THR A 41 3.51 4.27 -3.92
C THR A 41 2.96 2.86 -3.92
N LEU A 42 1.63 2.69 -4.00
CA LEU A 42 0.97 1.40 -4.06
C LEU A 42 1.39 0.57 -5.28
N ALA A 43 1.59 1.19 -6.43
CA ALA A 43 2.10 0.51 -7.62
C ALA A 43 3.49 -0.11 -7.38
N TRP A 44 4.38 0.59 -6.69
CA TRP A 44 5.71 0.05 -6.33
C TRP A 44 5.69 -1.01 -5.24
N LEU A 45 4.71 -0.99 -4.34
CA LEU A 45 4.59 -1.94 -3.22
C LEU A 45 3.72 -3.16 -3.55
N GLY A 46 3.03 -3.12 -4.70
CA GLY A 46 2.16 -4.18 -5.19
C GLY A 46 2.90 -5.41 -5.69
N ASP A 47 2.15 -6.36 -6.23
CA ASP A 47 2.65 -7.53 -6.97
C ASP A 47 2.73 -7.28 -8.49
N ALA A 48 2.35 -6.08 -8.94
CA ALA A 48 2.46 -5.69 -10.34
C ALA A 48 3.93 -5.71 -10.80
N GLU A 49 4.17 -6.21 -12.01
CA GLU A 49 5.48 -6.13 -12.65
C GLU A 49 5.75 -4.68 -13.09
N LEU A 50 6.72 -4.04 -12.44
CA LEU A 50 7.21 -2.72 -12.81
C LEU A 50 8.63 -2.87 -13.37
N ALA A 51 8.84 -2.41 -14.61
CA ALA A 51 10.14 -2.46 -15.29
C ALA A 51 10.78 -3.87 -15.36
N GLY A 52 9.95 -4.92 -15.51
CA GLY A 52 10.42 -6.31 -15.63
C GLY A 52 10.72 -7.02 -14.31
N GLN A 53 10.50 -6.34 -13.17
CA GLN A 53 10.59 -6.95 -11.84
C GLN A 53 9.21 -6.91 -11.18
N ALA A 54 8.72 -8.04 -10.69
CA ALA A 54 7.57 -8.05 -9.80
C ALA A 54 7.88 -7.19 -8.58
N GLY A 55 6.96 -6.27 -8.23
CA GLY A 55 7.03 -5.56 -6.96
C GLY A 55 7.04 -6.54 -5.77
N PRO A 56 7.34 -6.08 -4.55
CA PRO A 56 7.53 -6.96 -3.40
C PRO A 56 6.24 -7.64 -2.92
N GLY A 57 5.08 -7.30 -3.50
CA GLY A 57 3.80 -7.89 -3.16
C GLY A 57 3.35 -7.58 -1.74
N TRP A 58 3.80 -6.47 -1.14
CA TRP A 58 3.52 -6.09 0.24
C TRP A 58 2.10 -5.55 0.44
N VAL A 59 1.55 -4.92 -0.59
CA VAL A 59 0.20 -4.32 -0.55
C VAL A 59 -0.61 -4.79 -1.74
N ARG A 60 -1.91 -5.01 -1.55
CA ARG A 60 -2.87 -5.26 -2.63
C ARG A 60 -3.96 -4.21 -2.61
N VAL A 61 -4.32 -3.68 -3.78
CA VAL A 61 -5.53 -2.87 -3.93
C VAL A 61 -6.65 -3.78 -4.41
N GLN A 62 -7.78 -3.74 -3.74
CA GLN A 62 -8.96 -4.51 -4.11
C GLN A 62 -10.23 -3.65 -4.03
N ARG A 63 -11.25 -4.05 -4.77
CA ARG A 63 -12.55 -3.37 -4.77
C ARG A 63 -13.41 -3.94 -3.63
N ALA A 64 -13.94 -3.05 -2.79
CA ALA A 64 -14.86 -3.36 -1.70
C ALA A 64 -16.17 -2.60 -1.93
N GLY A 65 -17.08 -3.18 -2.71
CA GLY A 65 -18.29 -2.51 -3.18
C GLY A 65 -17.96 -1.39 -4.18
N GLU A 66 -18.30 -0.14 -3.84
CA GLU A 66 -18.07 1.02 -4.70
C GLU A 66 -16.71 1.72 -4.46
N ARG A 67 -15.92 1.25 -3.47
CA ARG A 67 -14.63 1.86 -3.11
C ARG A 67 -13.46 0.92 -3.34
N GLU A 68 -12.29 1.49 -3.54
CA GLU A 68 -11.02 0.77 -3.51
C GLU A 68 -10.41 0.81 -2.10
N VAL A 69 -9.89 -0.33 -1.66
CA VAL A 69 -9.20 -0.48 -0.38
C VAL A 69 -7.80 -1.04 -0.61
N ALA A 70 -6.82 -0.52 0.12
CA ALA A 70 -5.48 -1.10 0.21
C ALA A 70 -5.44 -2.09 1.37
N VAL A 71 -4.91 -3.28 1.14
CA VAL A 71 -4.80 -4.38 2.10
C VAL A 71 -3.32 -4.76 2.24
N LEU A 72 -2.86 -4.91 3.48
CA LEU A 72 -1.53 -5.45 3.74
C LEU A 72 -1.53 -6.97 3.49
N THR A 73 -0.61 -7.45 2.67
CA THR A 73 -0.50 -8.89 2.37
C THR A 73 0.27 -9.62 3.47
N ALA A 74 0.40 -10.96 3.34
CA ALA A 74 1.27 -11.73 4.21
C ALA A 74 2.75 -11.30 4.09
N ALA A 75 3.23 -11.02 2.87
CA ALA A 75 4.59 -10.53 2.64
C ALA A 75 4.81 -9.15 3.30
N GLY A 76 3.83 -8.25 3.18
CA GLY A 76 3.89 -6.94 3.84
C GLY A 76 3.89 -7.02 5.36
N ARG A 77 3.17 -8.00 5.94
CA ARG A 77 3.22 -8.27 7.39
C ARG A 77 4.57 -8.83 7.83
N ALA A 78 5.21 -9.67 7.01
CA ALA A 78 6.55 -10.17 7.30
C ALA A 78 7.59 -9.03 7.30
N GLN A 79 7.46 -8.08 6.37
CA GLN A 79 8.32 -6.90 6.29
C GLN A 79 8.28 -6.03 7.56
N LEU A 80 7.14 -5.94 8.26
CA LEU A 80 7.02 -5.19 9.52
C LEU A 80 7.70 -5.88 10.72
N ARG A 81 8.06 -7.16 10.60
CA ARG A 81 8.67 -7.95 11.67
C ARG A 81 10.20 -8.05 11.55
N GLN A 82 10.76 -7.57 10.43
CA GLN A 82 12.19 -7.52 10.14
C GLN A 82 12.78 -6.20 10.61
#